data_AF-A0A286U7W8-F1
#
_entry.id   AF-A0A286U7W8-F1
#
_cell.length_a   1.000
_cell.length_b   1.000
_cell.length_c   1.000
_cell.angle_alpha   90.00
_cell.angle_beta   90.00
_cell.angle_gamma   90.00
#
_symmetry.space_group_name_H-M   'P 1'
#
loop_
_entity.id
_entity.type
_entity.pdbx_description
1 polymer ?
#
loop_
_entity_poly.entity_id
_entity_poly.type
_entity_poly.pdbx_seq_one_letter_code
_entity_poly.pdbx_strand_id
1 'polypeptide(L)'
;MLYRSGMKDVHGLSGFGTRDRLAYLDGREALWTKLDLSESRKVVIPVLHRHSHISSISNGFYIFGELSEIPENIRSRNLWYTYLPHCIHGDERTPSPTFGSKWNHFPLEFEALNVCFSLEKNDLVAVLTSEALPGSQDTQILHLRLLRFSTGDVHPLAEVPLINIHEHRDEGDQCIASSSIAGTHILVLLTWIRTPNASDELYVYDWLNGSQILVR
;
A
#
# COMPACT_ATOMS: atom_id res chain seq x y z
N MET A 1 -7.50 10.44 -29.72
CA MET A 1 -6.26 10.85 -29.02
C MET A 1 -5.75 9.62 -28.29
N LEU A 2 -4.65 9.03 -28.73
CA LEU A 2 -4.10 7.78 -28.17
C LEU A 2 -3.08 8.16 -27.08
N TYR A 3 -3.38 7.84 -25.82
CA TYR A 3 -2.42 7.98 -24.73
C TYR A 3 -1.55 6.73 -24.67
N ARG A 4 -0.23 6.91 -24.75
CA ARG A 4 0.75 5.84 -24.58
C ARG A 4 1.27 5.91 -23.15
N SER A 5 0.87 4.98 -22.30
CA SER A 5 1.50 4.78 -20.98
C SER A 5 2.55 3.65 -21.09
N GLY A 6 3.58 3.73 -20.27
CA GLY A 6 4.65 2.74 -20.23
C GLY A 6 5.51 2.92 -18.98
N MET A 7 6.05 1.82 -18.46
CA MET A 7 6.91 1.83 -17.29
C MET A 7 8.27 2.43 -17.68
N LYS A 8 8.61 3.62 -17.18
CA LYS A 8 9.93 4.21 -17.39
C LYS A 8 10.87 3.65 -16.33
N ASP A 9 11.65 2.64 -16.70
CA ASP A 9 12.62 1.99 -15.81
C ASP A 9 13.89 2.84 -15.70
N VAL A 10 13.78 4.00 -15.02
CA VAL A 10 14.81 5.05 -15.01
C VAL A 10 16.08 4.61 -14.27
N HIS A 11 15.97 3.69 -13.30
CA HIS A 11 17.09 3.30 -12.44
C HIS A 11 17.78 2.01 -12.89
N GLY A 12 17.07 1.04 -13.46
CA GLY A 12 17.68 -0.16 -14.03
C GLY A 12 18.42 0.10 -15.35
N LEU A 13 18.04 1.15 -16.09
CA LEU A 13 18.54 1.46 -17.42
C LEU A 13 19.48 2.68 -17.47
N SER A 14 19.73 3.35 -16.34
CA SER A 14 20.67 4.47 -16.24
C SER A 14 22.12 3.97 -16.33
N GLY A 15 22.58 3.74 -17.56
CA GLY A 15 23.92 3.22 -17.86
C GLY A 15 23.98 2.46 -19.18
N PHE A 16 22.83 1.99 -19.67
CA PHE A 16 22.72 1.25 -20.92
C PHE A 16 22.60 2.18 -22.13
N GLY A 17 23.26 1.82 -23.24
CA GLY A 17 23.04 2.46 -24.53
C GLY A 17 21.63 2.20 -25.05
N THR A 18 21.13 3.02 -25.97
CA THR A 18 19.76 2.90 -26.53
C THR A 18 19.46 1.49 -27.05
N ARG A 19 20.45 0.84 -27.69
CA ARG A 19 20.33 -0.52 -28.20
C ARG A 19 20.15 -1.55 -27.09
N ASP A 20 20.92 -1.44 -26.01
CA ASP A 20 20.85 -2.38 -24.88
C ASP A 20 19.55 -2.17 -24.09
N ARG A 21 19.09 -0.92 -23.97
CA ARG A 21 17.76 -0.62 -23.41
C ARG A 21 16.65 -1.26 -24.22
N LEU A 22 16.70 -1.15 -25.55
CA LEU A 22 15.72 -1.79 -26.43
C LEU A 22 15.78 -3.32 -26.29
N ALA A 23 16.97 -3.92 -26.33
CA ALA A 23 17.14 -5.35 -26.16
C ALA A 23 16.64 -5.86 -24.79
N TYR A 24 16.85 -5.09 -23.71
CA TYR A 24 16.32 -5.41 -22.39
C TYR A 24 14.79 -5.33 -22.35
N LEU A 25 14.19 -4.29 -22.96
CA LEU A 25 12.74 -4.14 -23.04
C LEU A 25 12.11 -5.24 -23.90
N ASP A 26 12.67 -5.53 -25.08
CA ASP A 26 12.24 -6.62 -25.96
C ASP A 26 12.34 -7.97 -25.24
N GLY A 27 13.42 -8.18 -24.46
CA GLY A 27 13.59 -9.36 -23.63
C GLY A 27 12.48 -9.50 -22.59
N ARG A 28 12.10 -8.42 -21.92
CA ARG A 28 10.98 -8.42 -20.97
C ARG A 28 9.64 -8.64 -21.65
N GLU A 29 9.40 -8.02 -22.80
CA GLU A 29 8.17 -8.21 -23.59
C GLU A 29 8.05 -9.67 -24.07
N ALA A 30 9.15 -10.26 -24.54
CA ALA A 30 9.21 -11.67 -24.94
C ALA A 30 9.02 -12.66 -23.78
N LEU A 31 9.17 -12.25 -22.52
CA LEU A 31 8.84 -13.11 -21.37
C LEU A 31 7.32 -13.18 -21.13
N TRP A 32 6.58 -12.11 -21.42
CA TRP A 32 5.12 -12.13 -21.28
C TRP A 32 4.45 -13.12 -22.24
N THR A 33 5.03 -13.34 -23.42
CA THR A 33 4.52 -14.34 -24.38
C THR A 33 4.79 -15.79 -23.95
N LYS A 34 5.65 -15.99 -22.95
CA LYS A 34 6.02 -17.30 -22.38
C LYS A 34 5.38 -17.53 -21.01
N LEU A 35 4.44 -16.69 -20.60
CA LEU A 35 3.76 -16.81 -19.31
C LEU A 35 2.95 -18.12 -19.28
N ASP A 36 3.34 -19.04 -18.40
CA ASP A 36 2.65 -20.30 -18.18
C ASP A 36 1.67 -20.15 -17.02
N LEU A 37 0.38 -20.04 -17.35
CA LEU A 37 -0.73 -19.92 -16.39
C LEU A 37 -1.41 -21.26 -16.10
N SER A 38 -0.79 -22.37 -16.47
CA SER A 38 -1.34 -23.70 -16.19
C SER A 38 -1.52 -23.95 -14.70
N GLU A 39 -2.47 -24.81 -14.34
CA GLU A 39 -2.75 -25.17 -12.94
C GLU A 39 -1.50 -25.68 -12.20
N SER A 40 -0.60 -26.38 -12.90
CA SER A 40 0.67 -26.89 -12.35
C SER A 40 1.64 -25.79 -11.95
N ARG A 41 1.43 -24.54 -12.41
CA ARG A 41 2.20 -23.36 -12.00
C ARG A 41 1.54 -22.53 -10.92
N LYS A 42 0.28 -22.81 -10.56
CA LYS A 42 -0.43 -22.06 -9.53
C LYS A 42 0.08 -22.41 -8.14
N VAL A 43 0.31 -21.38 -7.34
CA VAL A 43 0.61 -21.51 -5.91
C VAL A 43 -0.56 -20.90 -5.15
N VAL A 44 -1.21 -21.70 -4.31
CA VAL A 44 -2.23 -21.21 -3.39
C VAL A 44 -1.56 -20.91 -2.05
N ILE A 45 -1.59 -19.65 -1.65
CA ILE A 45 -1.09 -19.21 -0.35
C ILE A 45 -2.31 -19.08 0.57
N PRO A 46 -2.48 -19.97 1.57
CA PRO A 46 -3.63 -19.89 2.46
C PRO A 46 -3.56 -18.63 3.32
N VAL A 47 -4.72 -17.98 3.47
CA VAL A 47 -4.97 -16.84 4.35
C VAL A 47 -6.01 -17.28 5.37
N LEU A 48 -5.60 -17.46 6.64
CA LEU A 48 -6.45 -18.04 7.69
C LEU A 48 -6.98 -17.01 8.69
N HIS A 49 -6.85 -15.71 8.42
CA HIS A 49 -7.39 -14.65 9.28
C HIS A 49 -8.43 -13.80 8.54
N ARG A 50 -9.18 -13.00 9.31
CA ARG A 50 -10.20 -12.10 8.78
C ARG A 50 -9.50 -10.93 8.08
N HIS A 51 -9.41 -11.02 6.75
CA HIS A 51 -8.81 -9.96 5.95
C HIS A 51 -9.65 -8.68 6.01
N SER A 52 -8.97 -7.55 6.04
CA SER A 52 -9.56 -6.22 5.82
C SER A 52 -9.58 -5.87 4.33
N HIS A 53 -10.06 -4.68 4.00
CA HIS A 53 -9.95 -4.11 2.65
C HIS A 53 -8.52 -3.67 2.30
N ILE A 54 -7.60 -3.62 3.27
CA ILE A 54 -6.21 -3.24 3.03
C ILE A 54 -5.49 -4.41 2.37
N SER A 55 -5.08 -4.22 1.12
CA SER A 55 -4.19 -5.13 0.41
C SER A 55 -3.27 -4.34 -0.51
N SER A 56 -2.04 -4.81 -0.69
CA SER A 56 -1.07 -4.18 -1.57
C SER A 56 -0.04 -5.17 -2.07
N ILE A 57 0.50 -4.89 -3.24
CA ILE A 57 1.65 -5.60 -3.81
C ILE A 57 2.73 -4.57 -4.11
N SER A 58 3.92 -4.75 -3.53
CA SER A 58 5.06 -3.86 -3.72
C SER A 58 6.35 -4.66 -3.73
N ASN A 59 7.15 -4.56 -4.79
CA ASN A 59 8.46 -5.21 -4.91
C ASN A 59 8.47 -6.72 -4.58
N GLY A 60 7.46 -7.45 -5.06
CA GLY A 60 7.32 -8.89 -4.77
C GLY A 60 6.83 -9.22 -3.36
N PHE A 61 6.59 -8.23 -2.50
CA PHE A 61 5.85 -8.42 -1.26
C PHE A 61 4.35 -8.35 -1.54
N TYR A 62 3.61 -9.31 -1.03
CA TYR A 62 2.16 -9.21 -0.86
C TYR A 62 1.87 -8.89 0.59
N ILE A 63 1.05 -7.87 0.81
CA ILE A 63 0.73 -7.32 2.13
C ILE A 63 -0.77 -7.18 2.23
N PHE A 64 -1.32 -7.45 3.40
CA PHE A 64 -2.72 -7.23 3.69
C PHE A 64 -2.98 -6.98 5.16
N GLY A 65 -4.05 -6.26 5.45
CA GLY A 65 -4.44 -5.93 6.82
C GLY A 65 -5.36 -6.99 7.43
N GLU A 66 -5.16 -7.25 8.71
CA GLU A 66 -6.06 -8.05 9.53
C GLU A 66 -7.10 -7.13 10.18
N LEU A 67 -8.37 -7.47 9.94
CA LEU A 67 -9.49 -6.73 10.48
C LEU A 67 -9.56 -6.89 12.00
N SER A 68 -10.00 -5.85 12.70
CA SER A 68 -10.27 -5.93 14.13
C SER A 68 -11.23 -7.08 14.50
N GLU A 69 -11.04 -7.68 15.67
CA GLU A 69 -11.97 -8.67 16.22
C GLU A 69 -13.36 -8.07 16.48
N ILE A 70 -13.45 -6.74 16.63
CA ILE A 70 -14.70 -6.00 16.79
C ILE A 70 -15.45 -6.00 15.44
N PRO A 71 -16.65 -6.63 15.32
CA PRO A 71 -17.32 -6.85 14.03
C PRO A 71 -17.61 -5.60 13.20
N GLU A 72 -17.85 -4.47 13.86
CA GLU A 72 -18.20 -3.18 13.25
C GLU A 72 -16.99 -2.31 12.94
N ASN A 73 -15.80 -2.67 13.44
CA ASN A 73 -14.59 -1.91 13.21
C ASN A 73 -13.88 -2.41 11.94
N ILE A 74 -14.02 -1.65 10.86
CA ILE A 74 -13.34 -1.93 9.57
C ILE A 74 -11.85 -1.58 9.57
N ARG A 75 -11.33 -1.03 10.68
CA ARG A 75 -9.92 -0.64 10.81
C ARG A 75 -9.05 -1.85 11.09
N SER A 76 -7.79 -1.76 10.67
CA SER A 76 -6.79 -2.81 10.88
C SER A 76 -5.74 -2.38 11.88
N ARG A 77 -5.36 -3.28 12.79
CA ARG A 77 -4.25 -3.07 13.76
C ARG A 77 -3.02 -3.91 13.44
N ASN A 78 -3.15 -4.88 12.55
CA ASN A 78 -2.05 -5.75 12.17
C ASN A 78 -1.99 -5.81 10.65
N LEU A 79 -0.77 -5.85 10.13
CA LEU A 79 -0.51 -6.18 8.74
C LEU A 79 0.26 -7.49 8.68
N TRP A 80 -0.08 -8.30 7.68
CA TRP A 80 0.61 -9.54 7.37
C TRP A 80 1.24 -9.42 5.99
N TYR A 81 2.47 -9.92 5.85
CA TYR A 81 3.16 -9.86 4.58
C TYR A 81 3.99 -11.09 4.27
N THR A 82 4.16 -11.37 2.98
CA THR A 82 5.04 -12.44 2.50
C THR A 82 5.77 -12.00 1.25
N TYR A 83 6.98 -12.52 1.05
CA TYR A 83 7.73 -12.31 -0.19
C TYR A 83 7.34 -13.39 -1.20
N LEU A 84 6.60 -13.00 -2.23
CA LEU A 84 6.06 -13.90 -3.24
C LEU A 84 7.14 -14.74 -3.95
N PRO A 85 8.35 -14.22 -4.26
CA PRO A 85 9.40 -15.06 -4.82
C PRO A 85 9.94 -16.14 -3.87
N HIS A 86 9.66 -16.09 -2.56
CA HIS A 86 9.91 -17.23 -1.66
C HIS A 86 8.74 -18.21 -1.60
N CYS A 87 7.59 -17.84 -2.16
CA CYS A 87 6.40 -18.68 -2.25
C CYS A 87 6.46 -19.58 -3.50
N ILE A 88 7.63 -20.16 -3.78
CA ILE A 88 7.83 -21.11 -4.89
C ILE A 88 7.15 -22.43 -4.55
N HIS A 89 6.77 -23.17 -5.59
CA HIS A 89 6.42 -24.59 -5.54
C HIS A 89 7.34 -25.34 -4.58
N GLY A 90 6.81 -25.72 -3.42
CA GLY A 90 7.48 -26.70 -2.58
C GLY A 90 7.42 -28.04 -3.30
N ASP A 91 8.54 -28.75 -3.34
CA ASP A 91 8.56 -30.18 -3.66
C ASP A 91 7.45 -30.86 -2.83
N GLU A 92 6.61 -31.66 -3.48
CA GLU A 92 5.47 -32.40 -2.88
C GLU A 92 5.88 -33.35 -1.72
N ARG A 93 7.15 -33.37 -1.33
CA ARG A 93 7.77 -34.27 -0.35
C ARG A 93 8.08 -33.65 1.00
N THR A 94 7.95 -32.32 1.15
CA THR A 94 8.11 -31.68 2.46
C THR A 94 6.75 -31.33 3.05
N PRO A 95 6.44 -31.76 4.29
CA PRO A 95 5.17 -31.43 4.93
C PRO A 95 5.01 -29.91 4.93
N SER A 96 3.85 -29.45 4.46
CA SER A 96 3.46 -28.05 4.38
C SER A 96 3.95 -27.32 5.63
N PRO A 97 4.80 -26.30 5.49
CA PRO A 97 5.32 -25.64 6.66
C PRO A 97 4.13 -24.93 7.31
N THR A 98 3.98 -25.16 8.62
CA THR A 98 2.93 -24.56 9.45
C THR A 98 2.79 -23.06 9.16
N PHE A 99 1.55 -22.57 9.16
CA PHE A 99 1.08 -21.24 8.73
C PHE A 99 1.99 -20.06 9.12
N GLY A 100 2.69 -20.13 10.25
CA GLY A 100 3.60 -19.09 10.72
C GLY A 100 4.97 -19.00 10.00
N SER A 101 5.29 -19.90 9.08
CA SER A 101 6.62 -19.92 8.44
C SER A 101 6.79 -18.99 7.24
N LYS A 102 5.69 -18.65 6.54
CA LYS A 102 5.73 -17.84 5.30
C LYS A 102 5.19 -16.42 5.46
N TRP A 103 4.34 -16.22 6.46
CA TRP A 103 3.76 -14.91 6.78
C TRP A 103 4.57 -14.25 7.89
N ASN A 104 4.98 -13.02 7.64
CA ASN A 104 5.57 -12.14 8.64
C ASN A 104 4.50 -11.17 9.14
N HIS A 105 4.70 -10.69 10.36
CA HIS A 105 3.79 -9.77 11.04
C HIS A 105 4.42 -8.38 11.13
N PHE A 106 3.62 -7.37 10.83
CA PHE A 106 3.96 -5.96 11.02
C PHE A 106 2.89 -5.34 11.93
N PRO A 107 3.16 -5.18 13.23
CA PRO A 107 2.21 -4.60 14.17
C PRO A 107 2.02 -3.11 13.85
N LEU A 108 0.77 -2.64 13.87
CA LEU A 108 0.47 -1.21 13.89
C LEU A 108 0.14 -0.81 15.31
N GLU A 109 0.79 0.23 15.81
CA GLU A 109 0.46 0.80 17.14
C GLU A 109 -0.88 1.56 17.15
N PHE A 110 -1.56 1.60 16.00
CA PHE A 110 -2.76 2.40 15.76
C PHE A 110 -3.71 1.70 14.79
N GLU A 111 -4.96 2.15 14.78
CA GLU A 111 -5.99 1.64 13.88
C GLU A 111 -5.90 2.31 12.50
N ALA A 112 -5.52 1.53 11.49
CA ALA A 112 -5.41 1.98 10.10
C ALA A 112 -6.75 1.94 9.37
N LEU A 113 -7.08 3.05 8.71
CA LEU A 113 -8.14 3.15 7.71
C LEU A 113 -7.65 2.68 6.33
N ASN A 114 -6.41 2.99 5.98
CA ASN A 114 -5.78 2.56 4.73
C ASN A 114 -4.25 2.51 4.93
N VAL A 115 -3.55 1.73 4.11
CA VAL A 115 -2.09 1.68 4.10
C VAL A 115 -1.60 1.60 2.66
N CYS A 116 -0.59 2.39 2.33
CA CYS A 116 0.15 2.25 1.07
C CYS A 116 1.67 2.14 1.31
N PHE A 117 2.36 1.56 0.33
CA PHE A 117 3.75 1.12 0.49
C PHE A 117 4.63 1.59 -0.69
N SER A 118 5.88 1.92 -0.39
CA SER A 118 6.95 2.15 -1.37
C SER A 118 8.23 1.46 -0.91
N LEU A 119 8.24 0.12 -1.06
CA LEU A 119 9.29 -0.72 -0.48
C LEU A 119 10.60 -0.69 -1.27
N GLU A 120 10.53 -0.70 -2.61
CA GLU A 120 11.71 -0.84 -3.48
C GLU A 120 12.72 0.29 -3.29
N LYS A 121 12.22 1.54 -3.21
CA LYS A 121 13.07 2.73 -3.21
C LYS A 121 13.29 3.33 -1.84
N ASN A 122 12.23 3.31 -1.03
CA ASN A 122 12.16 4.16 0.15
C ASN A 122 12.03 3.37 1.45
N ASP A 123 11.74 2.06 1.41
CA ASP A 123 11.41 1.31 2.64
C ASP A 123 10.28 1.98 3.44
N LEU A 124 9.31 2.58 2.71
CA LEU A 124 8.27 3.45 3.25
C LEU A 124 6.93 2.73 3.38
N VAL A 125 6.28 2.93 4.53
CA VAL A 125 4.87 2.66 4.79
C VAL A 125 4.19 3.98 5.12
N ALA A 126 3.10 4.30 4.42
CA ALA A 126 2.25 5.40 4.81
C ALA A 126 0.92 4.84 5.31
N VAL A 127 0.62 5.09 6.58
CA VAL A 127 -0.58 4.58 7.25
C VAL A 127 -1.55 5.72 7.49
N LEU A 128 -2.73 5.59 6.91
CA LEU A 128 -3.82 6.53 7.13
C LEU A 128 -4.60 6.11 8.38
N THR A 129 -4.74 7.01 9.34
CA THR A 129 -5.46 6.78 10.59
C THR A 129 -6.48 7.88 10.84
N SER A 130 -7.42 7.63 11.76
CA SER A 130 -8.38 8.64 12.22
C SER A 130 -8.36 8.72 13.74
N GLU A 131 -8.31 9.93 14.27
CA GLU A 131 -8.36 10.22 15.70
C GLU A 131 -9.45 11.24 16.00
N ALA A 132 -10.10 11.12 17.16
CA ALA A 132 -11.06 12.13 17.60
C ALA A 132 -10.35 13.43 17.97
N LEU A 133 -10.87 14.57 17.51
CA LEU A 133 -10.36 15.89 17.85
C LEU A 133 -10.57 16.14 19.35
N PRO A 134 -9.52 16.49 20.13
CA PRO A 134 -9.68 16.78 21.55
C PRO A 134 -10.68 17.92 21.78
N GLY A 135 -11.74 17.64 22.54
CA GLY A 135 -12.79 18.62 22.84
C GLY A 135 -13.96 18.66 21.86
N SER A 136 -13.97 17.82 20.81
CA SER A 136 -15.13 17.58 19.96
C SER A 136 -15.45 16.09 19.94
N GLN A 137 -16.70 15.72 20.26
CA GLN A 137 -17.11 14.31 20.25
C GLN A 137 -17.36 13.76 18.85
N ASP A 138 -17.69 14.65 17.91
CA ASP A 138 -18.13 14.25 16.56
C ASP A 138 -17.08 14.55 15.50
N THR A 139 -15.96 15.17 15.85
CA THR A 139 -14.94 15.55 14.85
C THR A 139 -13.80 14.54 14.88
N GLN A 140 -13.46 14.01 13.71
CA GLN A 140 -12.31 13.16 13.49
C GLN A 140 -11.28 13.88 12.60
N ILE A 141 -10.01 13.70 12.92
CA ILE A 141 -8.90 14.15 12.08
C ILE A 141 -8.28 12.92 11.42
N LEU A 142 -8.16 12.99 10.11
CA LEU A 142 -7.42 12.02 9.31
C LEU A 142 -5.94 12.38 9.31
N HIS A 143 -5.10 11.42 9.67
CA HIS A 143 -3.65 11.58 9.73
C HIS A 143 -2.94 10.58 8.84
N LEU A 144 -1.89 11.03 8.16
CA LEU A 144 -0.93 10.16 7.51
C LEU A 144 0.29 9.97 8.42
N ARG A 145 0.62 8.72 8.73
CA ARG A 145 1.82 8.34 9.50
C ARG A 145 2.84 7.72 8.57
N LEU A 146 4.04 8.26 8.57
CA LEU A 146 5.13 7.81 7.71
C LEU A 146 6.10 6.95 8.53
N LEU A 147 6.07 5.65 8.27
CA LEU A 147 6.90 4.66 8.95
C LEU A 147 7.90 4.01 8.00
N ARG A 148 8.98 3.49 8.57
CA ARG A 148 9.92 2.63 7.89
C ARG A 148 9.43 1.18 7.95
N PHE A 149 9.27 0.51 6.81
CA PHE A 149 8.73 -0.86 6.77
C PHE A 149 9.64 -1.87 7.47
N SER A 150 10.96 -1.77 7.30
CA SER A 150 11.89 -2.73 7.90
C SER A 150 11.99 -2.66 9.42
N THR A 151 11.65 -1.54 10.06
CA THR A 151 11.79 -1.37 11.52
C THR A 151 10.48 -1.06 12.25
N GLY A 152 9.48 -0.51 11.56
CA GLY A 152 8.26 0.01 12.17
C GLY A 152 8.40 1.42 12.75
N ASP A 153 9.62 1.96 12.84
CA ASP A 153 9.87 3.29 13.39
C ASP A 153 9.43 4.41 12.43
N VAL A 154 9.43 5.64 12.94
CA VAL A 154 9.26 6.85 12.13
C VAL A 154 10.24 6.87 10.95
N HIS A 155 9.73 7.18 9.77
CA HIS A 155 10.55 7.17 8.56
C HIS A 155 11.65 8.25 8.62
N PRO A 156 12.95 7.89 8.48
CA PRO A 156 14.05 8.82 8.75
C PRO A 156 14.18 9.97 7.73
N LEU A 157 13.61 9.81 6.52
CA LEU A 157 13.62 10.85 5.49
C LEU A 157 12.41 11.80 5.56
N ALA A 158 11.45 11.56 6.44
CA ALA A 158 10.28 12.42 6.59
C ALA A 158 10.58 13.53 7.61
N GLU A 159 10.63 14.78 7.15
CA GLU A 159 10.72 15.96 8.03
C GLU A 159 9.45 16.11 8.88
N VAL A 160 8.29 15.76 8.29
CA VAL A 160 6.98 15.79 8.94
C VAL A 160 6.38 14.38 8.89
N PRO A 161 6.65 13.52 9.89
CA PRO A 161 6.24 12.12 9.86
C PRO A 161 4.75 11.89 10.17
N LEU A 162 4.06 12.92 10.69
CA LEU A 162 2.62 12.93 10.95
C LEU A 162 1.99 14.10 10.20
N ILE A 163 1.27 13.81 9.12
CA ILE A 163 0.64 14.82 8.27
C ILE A 163 -0.86 14.83 8.53
N ASN A 164 -1.41 15.99 8.89
CA ASN A 164 -2.86 16.18 9.01
C ASN A 164 -3.47 16.35 7.62
N ILE A 165 -4.40 15.48 7.26
CA ILE A 165 -4.99 15.46 5.92
C ILE A 165 -6.28 16.27 5.88
N HIS A 166 -7.22 15.88 6.73
CA HIS A 166 -8.59 16.37 6.65
C HIS A 166 -9.25 16.27 8.02
N GLU A 167 -10.01 17.28 8.38
CA GLU A 167 -10.87 17.28 9.55
C GLU A 167 -12.30 17.07 9.08
N HIS A 168 -12.92 15.98 9.52
CA HIS A 168 -14.28 15.62 9.16
C HIS A 168 -15.15 15.50 10.40
N ARG A 169 -16.39 15.96 10.28
CA ARG A 169 -17.40 15.77 11.32
C ARG A 169 -18.22 14.54 10.99
N ASP A 170 -18.16 13.54 11.86
CA ASP A 170 -18.86 12.26 11.77
C ASP A 170 -20.38 12.46 11.96
N GLU A 171 -21.02 12.98 10.91
CA GLU A 171 -22.49 13.17 10.84
C GLU A 171 -23.18 11.90 10.31
N GLY A 172 -22.55 10.73 10.49
CA GLY A 172 -22.98 9.45 9.92
C GLY A 172 -22.51 9.21 8.48
N ASP A 173 -21.59 10.05 7.99
CA ASP A 173 -20.98 9.97 6.67
C ASP A 173 -19.84 8.96 6.64
N GLN A 174 -20.05 7.88 5.89
CA GLN A 174 -19.04 6.84 5.75
C GLN A 174 -18.00 7.26 4.70
N CYS A 175 -16.79 7.55 5.16
CA CYS A 175 -15.63 7.83 4.33
C CYS A 175 -14.93 6.53 3.90
N ILE A 176 -14.69 6.37 2.60
CA ILE A 176 -13.69 5.43 2.09
C ILE A 176 -12.47 6.24 1.73
N ALA A 177 -11.34 5.87 2.32
CA ALA A 177 -10.07 6.44 1.96
C ALA A 177 -9.24 5.45 1.14
N SER A 178 -8.69 5.92 0.03
CA SER A 178 -7.74 5.19 -0.81
C SER A 178 -6.42 5.96 -0.85
N SER A 179 -5.29 5.27 -0.72
CA SER A 179 -3.97 5.91 -0.73
C SER A 179 -2.99 5.22 -1.67
N SER A 180 -2.07 5.97 -2.25
CA SER A 180 -1.00 5.44 -3.11
C SER A 180 0.26 6.31 -3.05
N ILE A 181 1.43 5.69 -3.25
CA ILE A 181 2.72 6.40 -3.31
C ILE A 181 3.23 6.40 -4.76
N ALA A 182 3.59 7.58 -5.26
CA ALA A 182 4.21 7.79 -6.56
C ALA A 182 5.48 8.65 -6.41
N GLY A 183 6.63 8.00 -6.30
CA GLY A 183 7.91 8.69 -6.07
C GLY A 183 7.95 9.37 -4.70
N THR A 184 8.12 10.69 -4.68
CA THR A 184 8.09 11.52 -3.46
C THR A 184 6.67 11.96 -3.07
N HIS A 185 5.65 11.52 -3.80
CA HIS A 185 4.28 11.98 -3.61
C HIS A 185 3.42 10.89 -2.99
N ILE A 186 2.58 11.28 -2.03
CA ILE A 186 1.48 10.45 -1.52
C ILE A 186 0.17 11.06 -1.97
N LEU A 187 -0.67 10.24 -2.57
CA LEU A 187 -2.01 10.59 -2.96
C LEU A 187 -2.98 9.96 -1.96
N VAL A 188 -3.93 10.74 -1.47
CA VAL A 188 -5.03 10.28 -0.62
C VAL A 188 -6.34 10.77 -1.22
N LEU A 189 -7.18 9.83 -1.64
CA LEU A 189 -8.52 10.07 -2.15
C LEU A 189 -9.52 9.72 -1.06
N LEU A 190 -10.35 10.70 -0.67
CA LEU A 190 -11.48 10.52 0.22
C LEU A 190 -12.76 10.50 -0.59
N THR A 191 -13.55 9.44 -0.44
CA THR A 191 -14.84 9.24 -1.11
C THR A 191 -15.93 9.11 -0.06
N TRP A 192 -16.98 9.91 -0.19
CA TRP A 192 -18.07 10.01 0.78
C TRP A 192 -19.31 9.27 0.27
N ILE A 193 -19.62 8.10 0.84
CA ILE A 193 -20.66 7.22 0.26
C ILE A 193 -22.08 7.69 0.60
N ARG A 194 -22.27 8.27 1.79
CA ARG A 194 -23.61 8.53 2.37
C ARG A 194 -24.15 9.93 2.12
N THR A 195 -23.32 10.80 1.56
CA THR A 195 -23.69 12.18 1.21
C THR A 195 -23.90 12.29 -0.31
N PRO A 196 -25.13 12.11 -0.82
CA PRO A 196 -25.38 12.31 -2.24
C PRO A 196 -25.00 13.75 -2.61
N ASN A 197 -24.08 13.89 -3.58
CA ASN A 197 -23.46 15.13 -4.06
C ASN A 197 -22.26 15.67 -3.27
N ALA A 198 -21.72 14.94 -2.27
CA ALA A 198 -20.38 15.28 -1.79
C ALA A 198 -19.36 15.06 -2.91
N SER A 199 -18.47 16.03 -3.10
CA SER A 199 -17.33 15.87 -3.99
C SER A 199 -16.30 14.96 -3.34
N ASP A 200 -15.76 14.02 -4.11
CA ASP A 200 -14.55 13.33 -3.70
C ASP A 200 -13.40 14.34 -3.53
N GLU A 201 -12.56 14.09 -2.53
CA GLU A 201 -11.45 14.99 -2.21
C GLU A 201 -10.12 14.25 -2.43
N LEU A 202 -9.33 14.78 -3.36
CA LEU A 202 -7.99 14.26 -3.64
C LEU A 202 -6.94 15.18 -3.02
N TYR A 203 -6.16 14.60 -2.11
CA TYR A 203 -5.01 15.24 -1.50
C TYR A 203 -3.73 14.66 -2.08
N VAL A 204 -2.76 15.53 -2.36
CA VAL A 204 -1.42 15.15 -2.81
C VAL A 204 -0.41 15.81 -1.88
N TYR A 205 0.46 15.01 -1.28
CA TYR A 205 1.51 15.47 -0.38
C TYR A 205 2.88 15.09 -0.91
N ASP A 206 3.85 15.97 -0.80
CA ASP A 206 5.26 15.60 -0.80
C ASP A 206 5.59 15.03 0.59
N TRP A 207 5.85 13.72 0.67
CA TRP A 207 6.01 13.07 1.96
C TRP A 207 7.36 13.34 2.63
N LEU A 208 8.33 13.90 1.89
CA LEU A 208 9.62 14.26 2.46
C LEU A 208 9.51 15.46 3.40
N ASN A 209 8.79 16.50 2.97
CA ASN A 209 8.62 17.77 3.72
C ASN A 209 7.22 17.96 4.30
N GLY A 210 6.26 17.08 3.98
CA GLY A 210 4.88 17.15 4.43
C GLY A 210 4.02 18.22 3.74
N SER A 211 4.53 18.86 2.69
CA SER A 211 3.80 19.93 2.01
C SER A 211 2.66 19.38 1.15
N GLN A 212 1.49 20.00 1.26
CA GLN A 212 0.38 19.72 0.36
C GLN A 212 0.61 20.40 -0.98
N ILE A 213 0.54 19.62 -2.06
CA ILE A 213 0.64 20.11 -3.43
C ILE A 213 -0.78 20.38 -3.92
N LEU A 214 -1.02 21.64 -4.27
CA LEU A 214 -2.33 22.07 -4.76
C LEU A 214 -2.59 21.45 -6.13
N VAL A 215 -3.52 20.52 -6.21
CA VAL A 215 -4.03 19.96 -7.47
C VAL A 215 -5.08 20.95 -8.00
N ARG A 216 -4.79 21.63 -9.10
CA ARG A 216 -5.73 22.51 -9.82
C ARG A 216 -6.60 21.72 -10.78
#